data_AF-A0A7V3UZY4-F1
#
_entry.id   AF-A0A7V3UZY4-F1
#
_cell.length_a   1.000
_cell.length_b   1.000
_cell.length_c   1.000
_cell.angle_alpha   90.00
_cell.angle_beta   90.00
_cell.angle_gamma   90.00
#
_symmetry.space_group_name_H-M   'P 1'
#
loop_
_entity.id
_entity.type
_entity.pdbx_description
1 polymer ?
#
loop_
_entity_poly.entity_id
_entity_poly.type
_entity_poly.pdbx_seq_one_letter_code
_entity_poly.pdbx_strand_id
1 'polypeptide(L)'
;MEINIIGAESLGVRSMACLVRTGARLILIDPGVALAPRRFGFPPHPGEIKRAALIRQQILNHLPQITDIIISHFHGDHTPLKNPTRFKFP
;
A
#
# COMPACT_ATOMS: atom_id res chain seq x y z
N MET A 1 13.80 5.16 17.74
CA MET A 1 12.82 4.45 16.89
C MET A 1 12.12 5.50 16.05
N GLU A 2 11.98 5.28 14.75
CA GLU A 2 11.33 6.19 13.81
C GLU A 2 10.24 5.42 13.06
N ILE A 3 9.08 6.05 12.86
CA ILE A 3 7.93 5.47 12.16
C ILE A 3 7.54 6.43 11.03
N ASN A 4 7.51 5.92 9.80
CA ASN A 4 7.06 6.66 8.62
C ASN A 4 5.86 5.96 7.99
N ILE A 5 4.73 6.67 7.85
CA ILE A 5 3.51 6.15 7.23
C ILE A 5 3.63 6.33 5.71
N ILE A 6 3.74 5.21 4.98
CA ILE A 6 3.80 5.22 3.51
C ILE A 6 2.37 5.29 2.94
N GLY A 7 1.47 4.46 3.48
CA GLY A 7 0.09 4.36 3.06
C GLY A 7 -0.86 4.22 4.24
N ALA A 8 -1.98 4.92 4.16
CA ALA A 8 -3.09 4.84 5.10
C ALA A 8 -4.40 4.85 4.29
N GLU A 9 -5.52 4.47 4.91
CA GLU A 9 -6.84 4.69 4.33
C GLU A 9 -7.05 6.19 4.10
N SER A 10 -7.21 6.59 2.83
CA SER A 10 -7.46 7.98 2.48
C SER A 10 -8.25 8.09 1.19
N LEU A 11 -9.42 8.72 1.25
CA LEU A 11 -10.28 9.04 0.10
C LEU A 11 -10.45 7.84 -0.85
N GLY A 12 -10.66 6.63 -0.32
CA GLY A 12 -10.95 5.43 -1.12
C GLY A 12 -9.76 4.55 -1.49
N VAL A 13 -8.53 5.03 -1.28
CA VAL A 13 -7.31 4.22 -1.33
C VAL A 13 -7.09 3.54 0.01
N ARG A 14 -7.01 2.20 0.00
CA ARG A 14 -6.82 1.40 1.22
C ARG A 14 -5.38 0.92 1.32
N SER A 15 -4.72 1.17 2.45
CA SER A 15 -3.36 0.72 2.74
C SER A 15 -3.08 0.82 4.23
N MET A 16 -2.16 -0.01 4.73
CA MET A 16 -1.59 0.09 6.07
C MET A 16 -0.05 0.03 6.00
N ALA A 17 0.53 0.51 4.89
CA ALA A 17 1.97 0.41 4.68
C ALA A 17 2.73 1.40 5.59
N CYS A 18 3.57 0.90 6.48
CA CYS A 18 4.45 1.74 7.30
C CYS A 18 5.89 1.19 7.34
N LEU A 19 6.83 2.12 7.47
CA LEU A 19 8.24 1.84 7.61
C LEU A 19 8.67 2.15 9.04
N VAL A 20 9.23 1.16 9.72
CA VAL A 20 9.74 1.31 11.09
C VAL A 20 11.24 1.10 11.08
N ARG A 21 11.98 2.13 11.52
CA ARG A 21 13.42 2.05 11.74
C ARG A 21 13.69 1.89 13.23
N THR A 22 14.37 0.79 13.58
CA THR A 22 14.76 0.52 14.97
C THR A 22 16.06 -0.28 15.01
N GLY A 23 17.08 0.24 15.71
CA GLY A 23 18.42 -0.34 15.72
C GLY A 23 18.96 -0.55 14.30
N ALA A 24 19.44 -1.77 14.02
CA ALA A 24 19.90 -2.19 12.70
C ALA A 24 18.78 -2.72 11.79
N ARG A 25 17.50 -2.63 12.21
CA ARG A 25 16.35 -3.13 11.45
C ARG A 25 15.62 -1.99 10.74
N LEU A 26 15.23 -2.28 9.50
CA LEU A 26 14.31 -1.47 8.71
C LEU A 26 13.13 -2.36 8.31
N ILE A 27 12.03 -2.22 9.04
CA ILE A 27 10.87 -3.12 8.97
C ILE A 27 9.80 -2.45 8.12
N LEU A 28 9.32 -3.15 7.10
CA LEU A 28 8.19 -2.72 6.28
C LEU A 28 6.95 -3.54 6.66
N ILE A 29 5.96 -2.88 7.24
CA ILE A 29 4.73 -3.50 7.72
C ILE A 29 3.62 -3.27 6.69
N ASP A 30 2.89 -4.33 6.36
CA ASP A 30 1.74 -4.38 5.45
C ASP A 30 1.92 -3.57 4.16
N PRO A 31 2.90 -3.95 3.29
CA PRO A 31 3.19 -3.27 2.02
C PRO A 31 2.12 -3.46 0.93
N GLY A 32 0.84 -3.43 1.31
CA GLY A 32 -0.30 -3.50 0.41
C GLY A 32 -0.89 -2.13 0.09
N VAL A 33 -1.55 -2.08 -1.06
CA VAL A 33 -2.41 -0.95 -1.46
C VAL A 33 -3.50 -1.48 -2.36
N ALA A 34 -4.75 -1.14 -2.07
CA ALA A 34 -5.89 -1.60 -2.84
C ALA A 34 -6.90 -0.48 -3.13
N LEU A 35 -7.57 -0.63 -4.28
CA LEU A 35 -8.72 0.17 -4.68
C LEU A 35 -9.94 -0.72 -4.84
N ALA A 36 -11.09 -0.24 -4.38
CA ALA A 36 -12.36 -0.88 -4.70
C ALA A 36 -12.65 -0.66 -6.20
N PRO A 37 -13.09 -1.68 -6.95
CA PRO A 37 -13.37 -1.53 -8.38
C PRO A 37 -14.53 -0.57 -8.65
N ARG A 38 -15.48 -0.50 -7.71
CA ARG A 38 -16.54 0.50 -7.68
C ARG A 38 -16.84 0.94 -6.26
N ARG A 39 -17.12 2.22 -6.06
CA ARG A 39 -17.72 2.78 -4.84
C ARG A 39 -18.99 3.51 -5.24
N PHE A 40 -20.11 3.17 -4.61
CA PHE A 40 -21.43 3.71 -4.95
C PHE A 40 -21.79 3.56 -6.43
N GLY A 41 -21.32 2.49 -7.08
CA GLY A 41 -21.55 2.23 -8.51
C GLY A 41 -20.58 2.93 -9.47
N PHE A 42 -19.76 3.87 -9.00
CA PHE A 42 -18.78 4.59 -9.81
C PHE A 42 -17.41 3.91 -9.80
N PRO A 43 -16.64 3.95 -10.90
CA PRO A 43 -15.23 3.54 -10.89
C PRO A 43 -14.41 4.47 -9.98
N PRO A 44 -13.17 4.07 -9.61
CA PRO A 44 -12.28 4.92 -8.86
C PRO A 44 -12.03 6.24 -9.57
N HIS A 45 -12.04 7.32 -8.79
CA HIS A 45 -11.65 8.62 -9.28
C HIS A 45 -10.18 8.59 -9.75
N PRO A 46 -9.80 9.28 -10.83
CA PRO A 46 -8.41 9.31 -11.29
C PRO A 46 -7.39 9.70 -10.22
N GLY A 47 -7.80 10.56 -9.27
CA GLY A 47 -6.99 10.91 -8.09
C GLY A 47 -6.70 9.74 -7.16
N GLU A 48 -7.66 8.82 -6.98
CA GLU A 48 -7.47 7.59 -6.19
C GLU A 48 -6.47 6.66 -6.87
N ILE A 49 -6.58 6.50 -8.19
CA ILE A 49 -5.64 5.70 -9.01
C ILE A 49 -4.22 6.25 -8.88
N LYS A 50 -4.06 7.57 -9.04
CA LYS A 50 -2.76 8.25 -8.90
C LYS A 50 -2.20 8.07 -7.49
N ARG A 51 -3.02 8.21 -6.45
CA ARG A 51 -2.58 8.06 -5.07
C ARG A 51 -2.17 6.62 -4.75
N ALA A 52 -2.93 5.62 -5.22
CA ALA A 52 -2.57 4.21 -5.07
C ALA A 52 -1.24 3.88 -5.78
N ALA A 53 -1.01 4.44 -6.97
CA ALA A 53 0.25 4.29 -7.69
C ALA A 53 1.43 4.91 -6.94
N LEU A 54 1.26 6.11 -6.35
CA LEU A 54 2.29 6.76 -5.54
C LEU A 54 2.65 5.95 -4.29
N ILE A 55 1.65 5.45 -3.55
CA ILE A 55 1.88 4.58 -2.38
C ILE A 55 2.65 3.33 -2.81
N ARG A 56 2.22 2.67 -3.89
CA ARG A 56 2.92 1.50 -4.45
C ARG A 56 4.38 1.84 -4.78
N GLN A 57 4.62 2.97 -5.45
CA GLN A 57 5.97 3.39 -5.80
C GLN A 57 6.83 3.62 -4.56
N GLN A 58 6.30 4.27 -3.52
CA GLN A 58 7.02 4.48 -2.26
C GLN A 58 7.38 3.14 -1.58
N ILE A 59 6.43 2.20 -1.52
CA ILE A 59 6.69 0.83 -1.03
C ILE A 59 7.84 0.19 -1.80
N LEU A 60 7.77 0.19 -3.13
CA LEU A 60 8.79 -0.42 -4.00
C LEU A 60 10.17 0.25 -3.84
N ASN A 61 10.22 1.56 -3.64
CA ASN A 61 11.47 2.30 -3.44
C ASN A 61 12.17 1.93 -2.13
N HIS A 62 11.43 1.54 -1.10
CA HIS A 62 12.00 1.12 0.18
C HIS A 62 12.40 -0.36 0.21
N LEU A 63 11.80 -1.21 -0.64
CA LEU A 63 12.07 -2.65 -0.66
C LEU A 63 13.57 -3.06 -0.72
N PRO A 64 14.46 -2.37 -1.45
CA PRO A 64 15.87 -2.79 -1.51
C PRO A 64 16.64 -2.64 -0.20
N GLN A 65 16.14 -1.85 0.75
CA GLN A 65 16.86 -1.47 1.98
C GLN A 65 16.29 -2.15 3.24
N ILE A 66 15.11 -2.77 3.14
CA ILE A 66 14.44 -3.36 4.29
C ILE A 66 15.13 -4.64 4.74
N THR A 67 15.09 -4.88 6.05
CA THR A 67 15.61 -6.11 6.66
C THR A 67 14.50 -7.13 6.89
N ASP A 68 13.27 -6.66 7.10
CA ASP A 68 12.13 -7.47 7.51
C ASP A 68 10.84 -6.97 6.83
N ILE A 69 9.98 -7.91 6.42
CA ILE A 69 8.60 -7.63 6.01
C ILE A 69 7.65 -8.26 7.01
N ILE A 70 6.69 -7.49 7.49
CA ILE A 70 5.59 -8.00 8.32
C ILE A 70 4.32 -7.92 7.50
N ILE A 71 3.60 -9.03 7.42
CA ILE A 71 2.24 -9.10 6.88
C ILE A 71 1.35 -9.51 8.05
N SER A 72 0.47 -8.62 8.49
CA SER A 72 -0.44 -8.89 9.62
C SER A 72 -1.49 -9.93 9.25
N HIS A 73 -2.04 -9.86 8.02
CA HIS A 73 -3.00 -10.81 7.49
C HIS A 73 -3.12 -10.68 5.95
N PHE A 74 -3.83 -11.62 5.32
CA PHE A 74 -3.85 -11.80 3.86
C PHE A 74 -5.02 -11.09 3.16
N HIS A 75 -5.15 -9.77 3.35
CA HIS A 75 -6.00 -8.92 2.51
C HIS A 75 -5.15 -8.11 1.52
N GLY A 76 -5.76 -7.69 0.41
CA GLY A 76 -5.04 -7.06 -0.72
C GLY A 76 -4.49 -5.65 -0.44
N ASP A 77 -4.98 -4.99 0.60
CA ASP A 77 -4.51 -3.72 1.12
C ASP A 77 -3.39 -3.87 2.17
N HIS A 78 -3.09 -5.09 2.59
CA HIS A 78 -1.96 -5.42 3.48
C HIS A 78 -0.85 -6.19 2.75
N THR A 79 -1.23 -7.04 1.78
CA THR A 79 -0.31 -7.83 0.97
C THR A 79 -0.05 -7.17 -0.37
N PRO A 80 1.20 -7.14 -0.86
CA PRO A 80 1.50 -6.61 -2.19
C PRO A 80 0.77 -7.41 -3.28
N LEU A 81 -0.24 -6.81 -3.90
CA LEU A 81 -0.85 -7.37 -5.10
C LEU A 81 0.01 -7.03 -6.32
N LYS A 82 -0.02 -7.88 -7.36
CA LYS A 82 0.59 -7.56 -8.67
C LYS A 82 0.02 -6.26 -9.25
N ASN A 83 -1.28 -6.02 -9.05
CA ASN A 83 -1.99 -4.78 -9.37
C ASN A 83 -2.82 -4.32 -8.16
N PRO A 84 -2.86 -3.02 -7.82
CA PRO A 84 -3.67 -2.48 -6.72
C PRO A 84 -5.18 -2.72 -6.90
N THR A 85 -5.62 -2.85 -8.15
CA THR A 85 -6.97 -3.29 -8.51
C THR A 85 -6.91 -4.74 -8.98
N ARG A 86 -7.75 -5.60 -8.40
CA ARG A 86 -7.93 -6.97 -8.90
C ARG A 86 -8.66 -7.00 -10.26
N PHE A 87 -9.33 -5.91 -10.61
CA PHE A 87 -10.08 -5.73 -11.85
C PHE A 87 -9.31 -4.84 -12.82
N LYS A 88 -9.26 -5.27 -14.08
CA LYS A 88 -8.89 -4.40 -15.20
C LYS A 88 -10.16 -3.63 -15.59
N PHE A 89 -10.09 -2.31 -15.66
CA PHE A 89 -11.16 -1.54 -16.29
C PHE A 89 -11.22 -1.94 -17.78
N PRO A 90 -12.42 -2.14 -18.36
CA PRO A 90 -12.57 -2.37 -19.79
C PRO A 90 -12.04 -1.19 -20.61
#